data_AF-A0A2P7THW6-F1
#
_entry.id   AF-A0A2P7THW6-F1
#
_cell.length_a   1.000
_cell.length_b   1.000
_cell.length_c   1.000
_cell.angle_alpha   90.00
_cell.angle_beta   90.00
_cell.angle_gamma   90.00
#
_symmetry.space_group_name_H-M   'P 1'
#
loop_
_entity.id
_entity.type
_entity.pdbx_description
1 polymer ?
#
loop_
_entity_poly.entity_id
_entity_poly.type
_entity_poly.pdbx_seq_one_letter_code
_entity_poly.pdbx_strand_id
1 'polypeptide(L)'
;SAPLLGTFSGSTLPSAVTATSGNMYIEFTTNGSGTSAGWKTTYACTPQQCSGPVTLSTCSSSFSDGSGSNNYTDNLSCSWLLAPTGASTVTLTFLSFSTESGYDFVKVYDGSNASAPLLGSYSGTTLPPVLTSSGATLFVQFTSDQYVVAGGFAASYSCTLPGAEVFLKAFLQGPYNATNNNLNTALAAAGYISTAQPFNRPPWNYTGTENVTPIPANIADWVLVDVLNAGYVLQGRRAAFLRQDGVLVDTDGSQGVLFNGVPAGSYYIVLRSRNHVPIMSNVQVALPNNNSSVNFINAANVRYGTATMADLGGGKYALLAGDCYANGVVSFSDFNSFFLQAGFSGGYFDADCNLDGSVNSADFTIYTTNTGKMGATEVRY
;
A
#
# COMPACT_ATOMS: atom_id res chain seq x y z
N SER A 1 -25.29 10.99 19.58
CA SER A 1 -26.73 11.27 19.40
C SER A 1 -26.87 12.33 18.31
N ALA A 2 -27.87 12.22 17.44
CA ALA A 2 -28.16 13.27 16.46
C ALA A 2 -28.91 14.44 17.13
N PRO A 3 -28.70 15.70 16.71
CA PRO A 3 -29.45 16.84 17.23
C PRO A 3 -30.92 16.74 16.85
N LEU A 4 -31.83 17.02 17.79
CA LEU A 4 -33.27 17.07 17.53
C LEU A 4 -33.60 18.37 16.79
N LEU A 5 -34.06 18.24 15.54
CA LEU A 5 -34.40 19.38 14.70
C LEU A 5 -35.84 19.90 14.92
N GLY A 6 -36.73 19.08 15.48
CA GLY A 6 -38.10 19.48 15.83
C GLY A 6 -38.99 18.29 16.23
N THR A 7 -40.09 18.61 16.92
CA THR A 7 -41.17 17.66 17.29
C THR A 7 -42.51 18.29 16.93
N PHE A 8 -43.36 17.57 16.20
CA PHE A 8 -44.60 18.10 15.63
C PHE A 8 -45.80 17.20 15.93
N SER A 9 -46.96 17.79 16.26
CA SER A 9 -48.23 17.10 16.45
C SER A 9 -49.43 18.03 16.14
N GLY A 10 -50.61 17.46 15.94
CA GLY A 10 -51.83 18.21 15.61
C GLY A 10 -52.08 18.36 14.11
N SER A 11 -52.87 19.38 13.74
CA SER A 11 -53.34 19.60 12.35
C SER A 11 -52.67 20.79 11.64
N THR A 12 -51.72 21.47 12.29
CA THR A 12 -51.01 22.62 11.70
C THR A 12 -49.75 22.14 10.99
N LEU A 13 -49.56 22.58 9.75
CA LEU A 13 -48.35 22.28 8.98
C LEU A 13 -47.13 22.99 9.63
N PRO A 14 -46.08 22.26 10.01
CA PRO A 14 -44.87 22.88 10.57
C PRO A 14 -44.03 23.58 9.50
N SER A 15 -43.18 24.50 9.94
CA SER A 15 -42.16 25.11 9.08
C SER A 15 -41.17 24.07 8.55
N ALA A 16 -40.58 24.34 7.38
CA ALA A 16 -39.54 23.49 6.82
C ALA A 16 -38.34 23.36 7.77
N VAL A 17 -37.77 22.15 7.81
CA VAL A 17 -36.63 21.79 8.67
C VAL A 17 -35.43 21.47 7.78
N THR A 18 -34.25 22.01 8.11
CA THR A 18 -33.02 21.83 7.32
C THR A 18 -31.96 21.12 8.16
N ALA A 19 -31.35 20.06 7.61
CA ALA A 19 -30.21 19.38 8.22
C ALA A 19 -28.88 19.99 7.74
N THR A 20 -27.87 20.04 8.62
CA THR A 20 -26.52 20.55 8.31
C THR A 20 -25.52 19.48 7.89
N SER A 21 -25.86 18.20 8.04
CA SER A 21 -24.96 17.06 7.85
C SER A 21 -25.22 16.25 6.57
N GLY A 22 -26.13 16.73 5.71
CA GLY A 22 -26.62 15.98 4.55
C GLY A 22 -27.48 14.75 4.87
N ASN A 23 -27.72 14.45 6.16
CA ASN A 23 -28.50 13.31 6.62
C ASN A 23 -29.62 13.76 7.57
N MET A 24 -30.80 13.15 7.48
CA MET A 24 -31.94 13.42 8.37
C MET A 24 -32.62 12.11 8.80
N TYR A 25 -32.94 11.98 10.08
CA TYR A 25 -33.71 10.87 10.65
C TYR A 25 -35.10 11.38 11.06
N ILE A 26 -36.16 10.65 10.69
CA ILE A 26 -37.55 10.99 11.01
C ILE A 26 -38.18 9.80 11.75
N GLU A 27 -38.80 10.08 12.90
CA GLU A 27 -39.52 9.09 13.71
C GLU A 27 -40.99 9.51 13.86
N PHE A 28 -41.90 8.55 13.68
CA PHE A 28 -43.34 8.75 13.86
C PHE A 28 -43.87 7.77 14.90
N THR A 29 -44.52 8.31 15.95
CA THR A 29 -44.99 7.53 17.10
C THR A 29 -46.49 7.70 17.27
N THR A 30 -47.21 6.58 17.46
CA THR A 30 -48.66 6.55 17.74
C THR A 30 -48.94 5.94 19.11
N ASN A 31 -50.13 6.18 19.66
CA ASN A 31 -50.63 5.51 20.86
C ASN A 31 -51.69 4.45 20.49
N GLY A 32 -52.28 3.79 21.49
CA GLY A 32 -53.29 2.74 21.28
C GLY A 32 -54.73 3.23 21.04
N SER A 33 -54.97 4.53 20.81
CA SER A 33 -56.33 5.07 20.68
C SER A 33 -56.45 6.27 19.73
N GLY A 34 -57.52 6.29 18.94
CA GLY A 34 -57.79 7.34 17.95
C GLY A 34 -56.97 7.20 16.66
N THR A 35 -57.51 7.72 15.55
CA THR A 35 -56.82 7.74 14.27
C THR A 35 -56.99 9.11 13.59
N SER A 36 -56.09 9.43 12.67
CA SER A 36 -56.13 10.67 11.89
C SER A 36 -55.45 10.44 10.53
N ALA A 37 -55.57 11.40 9.62
CA ALA A 37 -55.10 11.27 8.23
C ALA A 37 -53.57 11.11 8.08
N GLY A 38 -52.79 11.33 9.15
CA GLY A 38 -51.34 11.21 9.13
C GLY A 38 -50.65 12.42 8.51
N TRP A 39 -49.44 12.22 7.97
CA TRP A 39 -48.63 13.26 7.37
C TRP A 39 -48.02 12.79 6.05
N LYS A 40 -47.75 13.75 5.17
CA LYS A 40 -46.96 13.57 3.95
C LYS A 40 -45.98 14.73 3.89
N THR A 41 -44.74 14.44 3.53
CA THR A 41 -43.71 15.46 3.35
C THR A 41 -43.02 15.29 2.02
N THR A 42 -42.33 16.34 1.60
CA THR A 42 -41.37 16.33 0.50
C THR A 42 -40.03 16.79 1.07
N TYR A 43 -38.94 16.22 0.58
CA TYR A 43 -37.60 16.71 0.90
C TYR A 43 -36.96 17.23 -0.39
N ALA A 44 -36.10 18.23 -0.24
CA ALA A 44 -35.25 18.72 -1.30
C ALA A 44 -33.82 18.79 -0.78
N CYS A 45 -32.86 18.38 -1.61
CA CYS A 45 -31.45 18.58 -1.34
C CYS A 45 -31.05 19.93 -1.94
N THR A 46 -30.72 20.90 -1.08
CA THR A 46 -30.05 22.12 -1.53
C THR A 46 -28.54 21.85 -1.52
N PRO A 47 -27.82 21.99 -2.66
CA PRO A 47 -26.38 21.83 -2.67
C PRO A 47 -25.75 22.79 -1.65
N GLN A 48 -24.95 22.22 -0.76
CA GLN A 48 -24.22 22.99 0.24
C GLN A 48 -23.09 23.70 -0.49
N GLN A 49 -23.23 25.02 -0.65
CA GLN A 49 -22.13 25.89 -1.07
C GLN A 49 -20.92 25.63 -0.17
N CYS A 50 -19.72 25.71 -0.74
CA CYS A 50 -18.50 25.45 0.00
C CYS A 50 -18.43 26.29 1.30
N SER A 51 -17.98 25.67 2.39
CA SER A 51 -17.91 26.30 3.70
C SER A 51 -16.50 26.16 4.31
N GLY A 52 -15.86 27.30 4.53
CA GLY A 52 -14.59 27.41 5.28
C GLY A 52 -13.37 26.76 4.60
N PRO A 53 -12.26 26.66 5.34
CA PRO A 53 -11.13 25.82 4.94
C PRO A 53 -11.40 24.35 5.24
N VAL A 54 -11.31 23.49 4.23
CA VAL A 54 -11.39 22.02 4.36
C VAL A 54 -9.99 21.43 4.23
N THR A 55 -9.59 20.51 5.11
CA THR A 55 -8.33 19.78 4.95
C THR A 55 -8.61 18.36 4.47
N LEU A 56 -7.97 17.95 3.38
CA LEU A 56 -8.10 16.63 2.77
C LEU A 56 -6.77 15.86 2.95
N SER A 57 -6.80 14.79 3.73
CA SER A 57 -5.62 14.04 4.17
C SER A 57 -5.42 12.67 3.51
N THR A 58 -6.34 12.24 2.66
CA THR A 58 -6.19 11.00 1.87
C THR A 58 -5.30 11.26 0.66
N CYS A 59 -4.56 10.25 0.18
CA CYS A 59 -3.69 10.38 -1.00
C CYS A 59 -4.46 10.62 -2.30
N SER A 60 -5.72 10.24 -2.35
CA SER A 60 -6.61 10.58 -3.46
C SER A 60 -8.01 10.90 -2.95
N SER A 61 -8.62 11.93 -3.52
CA SER A 61 -10.03 12.25 -3.29
C SER A 61 -10.53 13.22 -4.37
N SER A 62 -11.82 13.49 -4.37
CA SER A 62 -12.47 14.54 -5.16
C SER A 62 -13.13 15.57 -4.26
N PHE A 63 -13.19 16.81 -4.72
CA PHE A 63 -13.88 17.92 -4.06
C PHE A 63 -14.48 18.87 -5.10
N SER A 64 -15.37 19.76 -4.66
CA SER A 64 -16.00 20.76 -5.52
C SER A 64 -16.33 22.01 -4.71
N ASP A 65 -16.74 23.07 -5.38
CA ASP A 65 -17.35 24.26 -4.79
C ASP A 65 -18.72 24.00 -4.13
N GLY A 66 -19.27 22.79 -4.28
CA GLY A 66 -20.47 22.34 -3.57
C GLY A 66 -21.79 22.79 -4.19
N SER A 67 -21.75 23.52 -5.32
CA SER A 67 -22.92 23.96 -6.08
C SER A 67 -23.63 22.82 -6.83
N GLY A 68 -22.93 21.73 -7.12
CA GLY A 68 -23.49 20.52 -7.74
C GLY A 68 -23.96 20.80 -9.17
N SER A 69 -25.26 20.63 -9.44
CA SER A 69 -25.87 20.97 -10.74
C SER A 69 -26.38 22.41 -10.81
N ASN A 70 -26.29 23.16 -9.71
CA ASN A 70 -26.68 24.57 -9.66
C ASN A 70 -25.46 25.46 -9.88
N ASN A 71 -25.69 26.77 -9.98
CA ASN A 71 -24.60 27.73 -9.94
C ASN A 71 -24.11 27.93 -8.49
N TYR A 72 -22.86 28.37 -8.33
CA TYR A 72 -22.37 28.86 -7.04
C TYR A 72 -23.10 30.15 -6.63
N THR A 73 -22.85 30.64 -5.40
CA THR A 73 -23.41 31.91 -4.92
C THR A 73 -22.38 33.04 -4.90
N ASP A 74 -22.86 34.28 -4.86
CA ASP A 74 -22.02 35.47 -4.70
C ASP A 74 -21.27 35.47 -3.35
N ASN A 75 -20.16 36.19 -3.30
CA ASN A 75 -19.35 36.48 -2.10
C ASN A 75 -18.79 35.24 -1.39
N LEU A 76 -18.49 34.18 -2.13
CA LEU A 76 -17.83 33.01 -1.57
C LEU A 76 -16.35 33.28 -1.31
N SER A 77 -15.83 32.66 -0.25
CA SER A 77 -14.41 32.59 0.05
C SER A 77 -14.12 31.24 0.68
N CYS A 78 -13.91 30.25 -0.17
CA CYS A 78 -13.72 28.85 0.21
C CYS A 78 -12.27 28.44 0.02
N SER A 79 -11.81 27.46 0.79
CA SER A 79 -10.48 26.91 0.57
C SER A 79 -10.39 25.43 0.92
N TRP A 80 -9.44 24.77 0.27
CA TRP A 80 -9.11 23.37 0.48
C TRP A 80 -7.60 23.25 0.63
N LEU A 81 -7.16 22.73 1.77
CA LEU A 81 -5.79 22.29 1.99
C LEU A 81 -5.70 20.81 1.62
N LEU A 82 -5.05 20.51 0.51
CA LEU A 82 -4.68 19.14 0.15
C LEU A 82 -3.38 18.83 0.88
N ALA A 83 -3.46 18.03 1.94
CA ALA A 83 -2.30 17.65 2.75
C ALA A 83 -2.31 16.14 3.04
N PRO A 84 -2.11 15.29 2.01
CA PRO A 84 -2.15 13.86 2.20
C PRO A 84 -1.03 13.37 3.11
N THR A 85 -1.36 12.48 4.04
CA THR A 85 -0.38 11.95 4.98
C THR A 85 0.75 11.26 4.24
N GLY A 86 1.97 11.78 4.42
CA GLY A 86 3.19 11.19 3.86
C GLY A 86 3.41 11.45 2.37
N ALA A 87 2.69 12.39 1.73
CA ALA A 87 2.97 12.73 0.32
C ALA A 87 4.35 13.38 0.11
N SER A 88 4.98 13.07 -1.02
CA SER A 88 6.11 13.82 -1.57
C SER A 88 5.61 14.95 -2.48
N THR A 89 4.63 14.66 -3.35
CA THR A 89 3.93 15.66 -4.18
C THR A 89 2.43 15.37 -4.27
N VAL A 90 1.65 16.40 -4.59
CA VAL A 90 0.20 16.34 -4.81
C VAL A 90 -0.08 16.83 -6.23
N THR A 91 -0.85 16.06 -7.00
CA THR A 91 -1.28 16.42 -8.35
C THR A 91 -2.78 16.68 -8.37
N LEU A 92 -3.17 17.90 -8.72
CA LEU A 92 -4.54 18.38 -8.86
C LEU A 92 -4.98 18.32 -10.33
N THR A 93 -6.19 17.80 -10.56
CA THR A 93 -6.86 17.76 -11.86
C THR A 93 -8.27 18.31 -11.74
N PHE A 94 -8.61 19.32 -12.55
CA PHE A 94 -9.98 19.80 -12.65
C PHE A 94 -10.81 18.88 -13.54
N LEU A 95 -12.02 18.55 -13.10
CA LEU A 95 -12.98 17.70 -13.79
C LEU A 95 -14.05 18.53 -14.52
N SER A 96 -14.40 19.68 -13.96
CA SER A 96 -15.26 20.70 -14.57
C SER A 96 -14.83 22.09 -14.10
N PHE A 97 -15.08 23.12 -14.91
CA PHE A 97 -14.71 24.49 -14.58
C PHE A 97 -15.60 25.51 -15.32
N SER A 98 -16.31 26.34 -14.55
CA SER A 98 -17.21 27.37 -15.07
C SER A 98 -17.39 28.46 -14.01
N THR A 99 -16.58 29.52 -14.10
CA THR A 99 -16.66 30.72 -13.24
C THR A 99 -16.86 31.97 -14.09
N GLU A 100 -17.25 33.08 -13.45
CA GLU A 100 -17.25 34.38 -14.12
C GLU A 100 -15.83 34.76 -14.54
N SER A 101 -15.64 35.02 -15.84
CA SER A 101 -14.34 35.34 -16.42
C SER A 101 -13.84 36.70 -15.94
N GLY A 102 -12.72 36.71 -15.22
CA GLY A 102 -12.05 37.94 -14.77
C GLY A 102 -12.49 38.48 -13.41
N TYR A 103 -13.47 37.85 -12.76
CA TYR A 103 -14.05 38.31 -11.49
C TYR A 103 -13.99 37.20 -10.42
N ASP A 104 -14.36 35.98 -10.81
CA ASP A 104 -14.41 34.83 -9.92
C ASP A 104 -13.27 33.84 -10.20
N PHE A 105 -12.46 33.59 -9.17
CA PHE A 105 -11.17 32.93 -9.34
C PHE A 105 -11.02 31.68 -8.49
N VAL A 106 -10.49 30.62 -9.12
CA VAL A 106 -9.85 29.52 -8.41
C VAL A 106 -8.34 29.71 -8.46
N LYS A 107 -7.73 29.92 -7.30
CA LYS A 107 -6.28 30.10 -7.13
C LYS A 107 -5.68 28.85 -6.51
N VAL A 108 -4.54 28.43 -7.04
CA VAL A 108 -3.82 27.24 -6.61
C VAL A 108 -2.41 27.61 -6.16
N TYR A 109 -2.05 27.25 -4.94
CA TYR A 109 -0.80 27.62 -4.28
C TYR A 109 0.03 26.38 -3.91
N ASP A 110 1.34 26.45 -4.11
CA ASP A 110 2.32 25.39 -3.84
C ASP A 110 2.74 25.39 -2.36
N GLY A 111 1.82 25.02 -1.47
CA GLY A 111 2.07 24.99 -0.04
C GLY A 111 0.78 24.86 0.78
N SER A 112 0.86 25.21 2.06
CA SER A 112 -0.22 24.96 3.02
C SER A 112 -1.25 26.09 3.16
N ASN A 113 -1.02 27.23 2.51
CA ASN A 113 -1.88 28.42 2.63
C ASN A 113 -1.64 29.41 1.47
N ALA A 114 -2.45 30.47 1.42
CA ALA A 114 -2.43 31.51 0.37
C ALA A 114 -1.17 32.40 0.34
N SER A 115 -0.23 32.25 1.28
CA SER A 115 1.08 32.94 1.25
C SER A 115 2.16 32.15 0.50
N ALA A 116 1.87 30.89 0.14
CA ALA A 116 2.78 30.05 -0.64
C ALA A 116 2.88 30.51 -2.11
N PRO A 117 3.87 30.03 -2.89
CA PRO A 117 3.98 30.38 -4.31
C PRO A 117 2.69 30.05 -5.09
N LEU A 118 2.20 31.00 -5.88
CA LEU A 118 1.01 30.80 -6.73
C LEU A 118 1.40 29.97 -7.96
N LEU A 119 0.78 28.80 -8.12
CA LEU A 119 0.92 27.95 -9.32
C LEU A 119 0.02 28.42 -10.46
N GLY A 120 -1.16 28.96 -10.14
CA GLY A 120 -2.05 29.52 -11.14
C GLY A 120 -3.31 30.16 -10.55
N SER A 121 -3.92 31.04 -11.33
CA SER A 121 -5.18 31.74 -11.04
C SER A 121 -6.08 31.62 -12.26
N TYR A 122 -7.23 30.97 -12.10
CA TYR A 122 -8.08 30.55 -13.21
C TYR A 122 -9.48 31.16 -13.07
N SER A 123 -10.07 31.57 -14.19
CA SER A 123 -11.45 32.04 -14.28
C SER A 123 -12.05 31.71 -15.66
N GLY A 124 -13.36 31.81 -15.82
CA GLY A 124 -14.06 31.51 -17.07
C GLY A 124 -14.41 30.02 -17.21
N THR A 125 -14.51 29.54 -18.43
CA THR A 125 -14.98 28.17 -18.75
C THR A 125 -13.89 27.25 -19.32
N THR A 126 -12.66 27.75 -19.44
CA THR A 126 -11.54 26.92 -19.90
C THR A 126 -11.05 26.06 -18.76
N LEU A 127 -10.98 24.74 -18.97
CA LEU A 127 -10.49 23.81 -17.97
C LEU A 127 -9.01 24.12 -17.64
N PRO A 128 -8.66 24.36 -16.37
CA PRO A 128 -7.28 24.57 -15.97
C PRO A 128 -6.39 23.35 -16.28
N PRO A 129 -5.08 23.55 -16.52
CA PRO A 129 -4.16 22.44 -16.71
C PRO A 129 -4.01 21.61 -15.42
N VAL A 130 -3.46 20.40 -15.56
CA VAL A 130 -3.01 19.59 -14.42
C VAL A 130 -1.89 20.32 -13.69
N LEU A 131 -1.95 20.37 -12.36
CA LEU A 131 -0.97 21.06 -11.52
C LEU A 131 -0.38 20.10 -10.51
N THR A 132 0.95 20.10 -10.36
CA THR A 132 1.65 19.28 -9.38
C THR A 132 2.43 20.18 -8.43
N SER A 133 2.27 19.99 -7.13
CA SER A 133 3.06 20.70 -6.11
C SER A 133 4.52 20.25 -6.10
N SER A 134 5.41 21.13 -5.64
CA SER A 134 6.82 20.78 -5.40
C SER A 134 7.03 20.00 -4.09
N GLY A 135 6.02 20.00 -3.20
CA GLY A 135 6.07 19.33 -1.90
C GLY A 135 4.76 18.67 -1.49
N ALA A 136 4.66 18.29 -0.21
CA ALA A 136 3.60 17.44 0.32
C ALA A 136 2.18 18.06 0.37
N THR A 137 2.04 19.35 0.07
CA THR A 137 0.78 20.07 0.24
C THR A 137 0.49 21.01 -0.92
N LEU A 138 -0.80 21.21 -1.21
CA LEU A 138 -1.29 22.14 -2.21
C LEU A 138 -2.54 22.84 -1.66
N PHE A 139 -2.61 24.16 -1.75
CA PHE A 139 -3.72 24.95 -1.21
C PHE A 139 -4.55 25.54 -2.36
N VAL A 140 -5.84 25.27 -2.35
CA VAL A 140 -6.79 25.74 -3.37
C VAL A 140 -7.74 26.74 -2.71
N GLN A 141 -7.95 27.88 -3.34
CA GLN A 141 -8.87 28.92 -2.88
C GLN A 141 -9.84 29.29 -3.99
N PHE A 142 -11.13 29.34 -3.68
CA PHE A 142 -12.15 29.87 -4.58
C PHE A 142 -12.77 31.12 -3.97
N THR A 143 -12.85 32.18 -4.77
CA THR A 143 -13.51 33.43 -4.39
C THR A 143 -14.49 33.88 -5.47
N SER A 144 -15.68 34.32 -5.08
CA SER A 144 -16.63 35.00 -5.97
C SER A 144 -16.95 36.42 -5.51
N ASP A 145 -17.33 37.30 -6.44
CA ASP A 145 -17.71 38.68 -6.17
C ASP A 145 -19.22 38.83 -5.88
N GLN A 146 -19.78 40.05 -6.01
CA GLN A 146 -21.19 40.33 -5.68
C GLN A 146 -22.18 40.01 -6.80
N TYR A 147 -21.72 39.63 -7.98
CA TYR A 147 -22.56 39.46 -9.17
C TYR A 147 -22.16 38.22 -9.98
N VAL A 148 -23.06 37.81 -10.87
CA VAL A 148 -22.85 36.82 -11.94
C VAL A 148 -22.25 35.49 -11.47
N VAL A 149 -23.14 34.53 -11.26
CA VAL A 149 -22.76 33.17 -10.89
C VAL A 149 -22.75 32.21 -12.07
N ALA A 150 -21.91 31.18 -12.01
CA ALA A 150 -21.78 30.15 -13.02
C ALA A 150 -21.73 28.74 -12.39
N GLY A 151 -21.49 27.70 -13.20
CA GLY A 151 -21.64 26.30 -12.80
C GLY A 151 -20.59 25.75 -11.84
N GLY A 152 -19.62 26.55 -11.41
CA GLY A 152 -18.63 26.16 -10.40
C GLY A 152 -17.52 25.26 -10.93
N PHE A 153 -16.96 24.44 -10.05
CA PHE A 153 -15.88 23.52 -10.42
C PHE A 153 -15.91 22.26 -9.58
N ALA A 154 -15.52 21.14 -10.20
CA ALA A 154 -15.16 19.92 -9.51
C ALA A 154 -13.70 19.59 -9.84
N ALA A 155 -12.99 19.04 -8.86
CA ALA A 155 -11.61 18.63 -9.00
C ALA A 155 -11.35 17.31 -8.29
N SER A 156 -10.35 16.57 -8.75
CA SER A 156 -9.76 15.46 -8.05
C SER A 156 -8.29 15.70 -7.85
N TYR A 157 -7.71 15.02 -6.86
CA TYR A 157 -6.28 15.02 -6.69
C TYR A 157 -5.79 13.60 -6.38
N SER A 158 -4.53 13.38 -6.70
CA SER A 158 -3.75 12.22 -6.28
C SER A 158 -2.44 12.70 -5.65
N CYS A 159 -1.76 11.83 -4.94
CA CYS A 159 -0.46 12.11 -4.35
C CYS A 159 0.55 11.07 -4.80
N THR A 160 1.81 11.44 -4.82
CA THR A 160 2.90 10.45 -4.76
C THR A 160 3.36 10.38 -3.33
N LEU A 161 3.54 9.17 -2.82
CA LEU A 161 4.23 8.94 -1.55
C LEU A 161 5.72 8.71 -1.88
N PRO A 162 6.65 9.25 -1.08
CA PRO A 162 8.03 8.81 -1.17
C PRO A 162 8.06 7.31 -0.90
N GLY A 163 8.95 6.59 -1.56
CA GLY A 163 9.15 5.18 -1.22
C GLY A 163 9.87 5.05 0.13
N ALA A 164 9.70 3.90 0.77
CA ALA A 164 10.44 3.55 1.97
C ALA A 164 11.44 2.43 1.67
N GLU A 165 12.70 2.65 2.03
CA GLU A 165 13.77 1.65 1.83
C GLU A 165 13.77 0.60 2.94
N VAL A 166 13.87 -0.66 2.53
CA VAL A 166 14.02 -1.81 3.41
C VAL A 166 15.42 -2.38 3.23
N PHE A 167 16.21 -2.31 4.29
CA PHE A 167 17.46 -3.02 4.47
C PHE A 167 17.23 -4.21 5.38
N LEU A 168 17.62 -5.40 4.94
CA LEU A 168 17.62 -6.59 5.79
C LEU A 168 18.76 -7.55 5.44
N LYS A 169 19.05 -8.44 6.38
CA LYS A 169 19.97 -9.56 6.19
C LYS A 169 19.29 -10.88 6.55
N ALA A 170 19.45 -11.90 5.72
CA ALA A 170 18.90 -13.24 5.93
C ALA A 170 19.79 -14.32 5.28
N PHE A 171 19.63 -15.55 5.73
CA PHE A 171 20.22 -16.73 5.07
C PHE A 171 19.13 -17.72 4.66
N LEU A 172 19.49 -18.59 3.71
CA LEU A 172 18.67 -19.67 3.19
C LEU A 172 19.31 -21.01 3.60
N GLN A 173 18.54 -21.91 4.20
CA GLN A 173 19.00 -23.26 4.51
C GLN A 173 19.19 -24.05 3.22
N GLY A 174 20.28 -24.79 3.08
CA GLY A 174 20.60 -25.49 1.83
C GLY A 174 21.81 -24.85 1.15
N PRO A 175 21.69 -23.66 0.52
CA PRO A 175 22.85 -22.97 -0.06
C PRO A 175 23.81 -22.40 0.99
N TYR A 176 23.42 -22.27 2.27
CA TYR A 176 24.33 -21.78 3.31
C TYR A 176 25.55 -22.69 3.51
N ASN A 177 26.73 -22.08 3.40
CA ASN A 177 28.02 -22.72 3.56
C ASN A 177 28.68 -22.28 4.89
N ALA A 178 28.71 -23.20 5.86
CA ALA A 178 29.24 -22.93 7.19
C ALA A 178 30.75 -22.63 7.21
N THR A 179 31.52 -23.06 6.21
CA THR A 179 32.97 -22.86 6.14
C THR A 179 33.34 -21.42 5.87
N ASN A 180 32.61 -20.74 4.99
CA ASN A 180 32.88 -19.35 4.61
C ASN A 180 31.80 -18.37 5.09
N ASN A 181 30.75 -18.86 5.77
CA ASN A 181 29.64 -18.08 6.31
C ASN A 181 28.90 -17.26 5.23
N ASN A 182 28.76 -17.83 4.03
CA ASN A 182 28.03 -17.24 2.90
C ASN A 182 27.04 -18.24 2.31
N LEU A 183 26.14 -17.75 1.47
CA LEU A 183 25.31 -18.55 0.59
C LEU A 183 26.10 -18.90 -0.67
N ASN A 184 26.04 -20.17 -1.08
CA ASN A 184 26.51 -20.62 -2.38
C ASN A 184 25.68 -19.95 -3.48
N THR A 185 26.34 -19.56 -4.57
CA THR A 185 25.71 -18.88 -5.71
C THR A 185 25.74 -19.74 -6.97
N ALA A 186 25.63 -21.07 -6.81
CA ALA A 186 25.80 -22.04 -7.90
C ALA A 186 24.82 -21.78 -9.06
N LEU A 187 23.56 -21.46 -8.76
CA LEU A 187 22.57 -21.08 -9.79
C LEU A 187 22.98 -19.84 -10.59
N ALA A 188 23.48 -18.79 -9.92
CA ALA A 188 23.93 -17.57 -10.60
C ALA A 188 25.18 -17.83 -11.45
N ALA A 189 26.15 -18.58 -10.90
CA ALA A 189 27.38 -18.95 -11.60
C ALA A 189 27.12 -19.80 -12.85
N ALA A 190 26.09 -20.66 -12.81
CA ALA A 190 25.67 -21.48 -13.93
C ALA A 190 24.68 -20.78 -14.89
N GLY A 191 24.23 -19.56 -14.58
CA GLY A 191 23.27 -18.82 -15.39
C GLY A 191 21.86 -19.40 -15.37
N TYR A 192 21.50 -20.16 -14.33
CA TYR A 192 20.18 -20.78 -14.21
C TYR A 192 19.13 -19.84 -13.63
N ILE A 193 19.52 -18.86 -12.79
CA ILE A 193 18.56 -17.89 -12.25
C ILE A 193 17.89 -17.12 -13.40
N SER A 194 16.55 -17.13 -13.42
CA SER A 194 15.75 -16.35 -14.37
C SER A 194 16.12 -14.86 -14.29
N THR A 195 16.29 -14.20 -15.44
CA THR A 195 16.54 -12.76 -15.50
C THR A 195 15.36 -11.93 -15.00
N ALA A 196 14.13 -12.44 -15.17
CA ALA A 196 12.91 -11.85 -14.63
C ALA A 196 12.50 -12.46 -13.29
N GLN A 197 11.84 -11.67 -12.44
CA GLN A 197 11.32 -12.15 -11.15
C GLN A 197 10.41 -13.39 -11.30
N PRO A 198 10.56 -14.44 -10.46
CA PRO A 198 9.87 -15.73 -10.62
C PRO A 198 8.54 -15.88 -9.84
N PHE A 199 8.04 -14.79 -9.25
CA PHE A 199 6.88 -14.77 -8.36
C PHE A 199 5.57 -14.38 -9.06
N ASN A 200 5.54 -14.27 -10.39
CA ASN A 200 4.36 -13.96 -11.20
C ASN A 200 3.36 -15.14 -11.35
N ARG A 201 3.50 -16.17 -10.52
CA ARG A 201 2.70 -17.39 -10.51
C ARG A 201 2.09 -17.63 -9.12
N PRO A 202 1.10 -18.53 -8.98
CA PRO A 202 0.57 -18.90 -7.68
C PRO A 202 1.66 -19.39 -6.70
N PRO A 203 1.50 -19.14 -5.39
CA PRO A 203 0.39 -18.41 -4.76
C PRO A 203 0.58 -16.88 -4.76
N TRP A 204 1.75 -16.37 -5.15
CA TRP A 204 2.08 -14.95 -5.02
C TRP A 204 1.37 -14.07 -6.04
N ASN A 205 1.23 -14.55 -7.28
CA ASN A 205 0.67 -13.81 -8.42
C ASN A 205 1.21 -12.38 -8.51
N TYR A 206 2.51 -12.22 -8.26
CA TYR A 206 3.14 -10.91 -8.13
C TYR A 206 3.31 -10.26 -9.51
N THR A 207 2.72 -9.08 -9.68
CA THR A 207 2.67 -8.34 -10.95
C THR A 207 3.86 -7.41 -11.18
N GLY A 208 4.89 -7.49 -10.33
CA GLY A 208 6.12 -6.72 -10.52
C GLY A 208 6.83 -7.06 -11.83
N THR A 209 7.59 -6.09 -12.33
CA THR A 209 8.25 -6.14 -13.64
C THR A 209 9.78 -6.16 -13.53
N GLU A 210 10.29 -6.44 -12.33
CA GLU A 210 11.72 -6.53 -12.05
C GLU A 210 12.41 -7.54 -12.99
N ASN A 211 13.43 -7.07 -13.68
CA ASN A 211 14.21 -7.85 -14.63
C ASN A 211 15.66 -7.34 -14.64
N VAL A 212 16.62 -8.26 -14.69
CA VAL A 212 18.06 -7.96 -14.65
C VAL A 212 18.79 -8.85 -15.65
N THR A 213 19.62 -8.26 -16.50
CA THR A 213 20.37 -8.99 -17.52
C THR A 213 21.81 -8.46 -17.60
N PRO A 214 22.84 -9.25 -17.25
CA PRO A 214 22.80 -10.59 -16.66
C PRO A 214 22.57 -10.58 -15.13
N ILE A 215 22.17 -11.72 -14.55
CA ILE A 215 22.14 -11.91 -13.09
C ILE A 215 23.59 -11.81 -12.54
N PRO A 216 23.87 -10.96 -11.53
CA PRO A 216 25.20 -10.86 -10.96
C PRO A 216 25.65 -12.17 -10.28
N ALA A 217 26.92 -12.56 -10.47
CA ALA A 217 27.45 -13.85 -10.00
C ALA A 217 27.47 -14.04 -8.47
N ASN A 218 27.34 -12.95 -7.72
CA ASN A 218 27.30 -12.93 -6.26
C ASN A 218 25.86 -13.00 -5.70
N ILE A 219 24.85 -13.21 -6.54
CA ILE A 219 23.46 -13.42 -6.10
C ILE A 219 23.25 -14.90 -5.75
N ALA A 220 22.63 -15.14 -4.60
CA ALA A 220 22.21 -16.47 -4.18
C ALA A 220 20.87 -16.85 -4.84
N ASP A 221 19.86 -15.98 -4.70
CA ASP A 221 18.55 -16.19 -5.33
C ASP A 221 17.69 -14.91 -5.39
N TRP A 222 16.60 -14.98 -6.16
CA TRP A 222 15.45 -14.09 -6.03
C TRP A 222 14.71 -14.33 -4.71
N VAL A 223 14.25 -13.25 -4.10
CA VAL A 223 13.37 -13.24 -2.94
C VAL A 223 12.23 -12.25 -3.15
N LEU A 224 11.12 -12.47 -2.45
CA LEU A 224 9.97 -11.57 -2.47
C LEU A 224 9.79 -10.97 -1.07
N VAL A 225 9.77 -9.64 -0.99
CA VAL A 225 9.70 -8.90 0.26
C VAL A 225 8.33 -8.24 0.37
N ASP A 226 7.63 -8.49 1.48
CA ASP A 226 6.37 -7.81 1.79
C ASP A 226 6.55 -6.84 2.97
N VAL A 227 5.84 -5.73 2.89
CA VAL A 227 5.70 -4.74 3.96
C VAL A 227 4.25 -4.74 4.41
N LEU A 228 3.97 -5.10 5.67
CA LEU A 228 2.62 -5.15 6.23
C LEU A 228 2.42 -4.11 7.34
N ASN A 229 1.22 -3.55 7.45
CA ASN A 229 0.87 -2.66 8.57
C ASN A 229 0.60 -3.44 9.88
N ALA A 230 0.21 -2.74 10.95
CA ALA A 230 -0.06 -3.34 12.25
C ALA A 230 -1.20 -4.39 12.25
N GLY A 231 -2.10 -4.33 11.27
CA GLY A 231 -3.18 -5.30 11.05
C GLY A 231 -2.81 -6.42 10.08
N TYR A 232 -1.52 -6.58 9.73
CA TYR A 232 -1.02 -7.55 8.76
C TYR A 232 -1.56 -7.38 7.34
N VAL A 233 -2.00 -6.17 6.99
CA VAL A 233 -2.46 -5.85 5.63
C VAL A 233 -1.27 -5.40 4.79
N LEU A 234 -1.12 -5.99 3.60
CA LEU A 234 -0.08 -5.69 2.64
C LEU A 234 -0.11 -4.20 2.24
N GLN A 235 1.03 -3.52 2.41
CA GLN A 235 1.25 -2.12 2.03
C GLN A 235 2.16 -2.01 0.80
N GLY A 236 3.09 -2.93 0.66
CA GLY A 236 3.98 -3.02 -0.49
C GLY A 236 4.55 -4.42 -0.63
N ARG A 237 4.81 -4.81 -1.88
CA ARG A 237 5.46 -6.08 -2.25
C ARG A 237 6.45 -5.84 -3.36
N ARG A 238 7.66 -6.35 -3.20
CA ARG A 238 8.72 -6.17 -4.18
C ARG A 238 9.64 -7.37 -4.31
N ALA A 239 9.95 -7.77 -5.55
CA ALA A 239 10.96 -8.78 -5.83
C ALA A 239 12.35 -8.13 -5.75
N ALA A 240 13.30 -8.87 -5.19
CA ALA A 240 14.66 -8.40 -4.95
C ALA A 240 15.62 -9.59 -4.92
N PHE A 241 16.91 -9.33 -4.70
CA PHE A 241 17.90 -10.37 -4.59
C PHE A 241 18.41 -10.53 -3.17
N LEU A 242 18.77 -11.77 -2.83
CA LEU A 242 19.62 -12.07 -1.71
C LEU A 242 21.04 -12.30 -2.23
N ARG A 243 21.97 -11.44 -1.82
CA ARG A 243 23.39 -11.58 -2.17
C ARG A 243 24.06 -12.69 -1.33
N GLN A 244 25.20 -13.20 -1.79
CA GLN A 244 25.94 -14.30 -1.13
C GLN A 244 26.26 -14.04 0.36
N ASP A 245 26.41 -12.78 0.77
CA ASP A 245 26.65 -12.40 2.17
C ASP A 245 25.37 -12.33 3.00
N GLY A 246 24.21 -12.63 2.41
CA GLY A 246 22.88 -12.59 3.02
C GLY A 246 22.22 -11.22 3.00
N VAL A 247 22.83 -10.21 2.38
CA VAL A 247 22.26 -8.86 2.30
C VAL A 247 21.19 -8.80 1.20
N LEU A 248 20.05 -8.20 1.52
CA LEU A 248 19.03 -7.86 0.54
C LEU A 248 19.54 -6.72 -0.36
N VAL A 249 19.50 -6.92 -1.67
CA VAL A 249 19.92 -5.93 -2.66
C VAL A 249 18.84 -5.74 -3.73
N ASP A 250 18.74 -4.52 -4.23
CA ASP A 250 17.89 -4.19 -5.36
C ASP A 250 18.47 -4.77 -6.67
N THR A 251 17.65 -4.74 -7.72
CA THR A 251 17.98 -5.13 -9.10
C THR A 251 19.15 -4.35 -9.71
N ASP A 252 19.45 -3.15 -9.21
CA ASP A 252 20.63 -2.36 -9.60
C ASP A 252 21.90 -2.70 -8.79
N GLY A 253 21.79 -3.62 -7.82
CA GLY A 253 22.87 -4.04 -6.93
C GLY A 253 23.09 -3.16 -5.70
N SER A 254 22.33 -2.08 -5.54
CA SER A 254 22.33 -1.26 -4.32
C SER A 254 21.84 -2.08 -3.12
N GLN A 255 22.35 -1.77 -1.93
CA GLN A 255 21.88 -2.44 -0.72
C GLN A 255 20.53 -1.86 -0.31
N GLY A 256 19.63 -2.73 0.15
CA GLY A 256 18.26 -2.37 0.46
C GLY A 256 17.39 -2.33 -0.79
N VAL A 257 16.09 -2.16 -0.56
CA VAL A 257 15.06 -2.18 -1.61
C VAL A 257 14.07 -1.05 -1.35
N LEU A 258 13.91 -0.16 -2.33
CA LEU A 258 12.95 0.93 -2.26
C LEU A 258 11.53 0.44 -2.58
N PHE A 259 10.58 0.64 -1.68
CA PHE A 259 9.16 0.38 -1.93
C PHE A 259 8.44 1.65 -2.35
N ASN A 260 8.28 1.86 -3.66
CA ASN A 260 7.51 2.98 -4.19
C ASN A 260 6.07 2.96 -3.66
N GLY A 261 5.58 4.08 -3.17
CA GLY A 261 4.22 4.18 -2.64
C GLY A 261 4.04 3.70 -1.20
N VAL A 262 5.08 3.16 -0.55
CA VAL A 262 5.05 2.85 0.88
C VAL A 262 5.56 4.07 1.66
N PRO A 263 4.72 4.74 2.47
CA PRO A 263 5.16 5.91 3.22
C PRO A 263 6.10 5.52 4.36
N ALA A 264 6.81 6.51 4.92
CA ALA A 264 7.59 6.30 6.13
C ALA A 264 6.67 5.92 7.30
N GLY A 265 7.07 4.93 8.09
CA GLY A 265 6.24 4.37 9.14
C GLY A 265 6.79 3.05 9.70
N SER A 266 6.06 2.43 10.62
CA SER A 266 6.47 1.16 11.23
C SER A 266 5.70 -0.02 10.64
N TYR A 267 6.41 -1.02 10.13
CA TYR A 267 5.83 -2.13 9.38
C TYR A 267 6.41 -3.49 9.77
N TYR A 268 5.63 -4.56 9.64
CA TYR A 268 6.20 -5.90 9.64
C TYR A 268 6.83 -6.19 8.28
N ILE A 269 8.04 -6.75 8.29
CA ILE A 269 8.77 -7.13 7.08
C ILE A 269 8.68 -8.64 6.91
N VAL A 270 8.24 -9.10 5.75
CA VAL A 270 8.17 -10.53 5.40
C VAL A 270 9.18 -10.81 4.32
N LEU A 271 9.95 -11.90 4.49
CA LEU A 271 10.81 -12.43 3.44
C LEU A 271 10.27 -13.77 2.97
N ARG A 272 10.09 -13.90 1.66
CA ARG A 272 9.63 -15.11 0.99
C ARG A 272 10.66 -15.57 -0.04
N SER A 273 10.71 -16.87 -0.24
CA SER A 273 11.50 -17.53 -1.29
C SER A 273 10.59 -18.49 -2.06
N ARG A 274 11.07 -19.03 -3.19
CA ARG A 274 10.32 -19.99 -4.01
C ARG A 274 10.10 -21.34 -3.32
N ASN A 275 11.04 -21.74 -2.47
CA ASN A 275 11.18 -23.08 -1.92
C ASN A 275 11.52 -23.09 -0.41
N HIS A 276 11.40 -21.93 0.24
CA HIS A 276 11.57 -21.80 1.69
C HIS A 276 10.34 -21.23 2.35
N VAL A 277 10.10 -21.69 3.58
CA VAL A 277 9.04 -21.20 4.45
C VAL A 277 9.25 -19.70 4.69
N PRO A 278 8.22 -18.86 4.47
CA PRO A 278 8.33 -17.42 4.65
C PRO A 278 8.46 -17.06 6.13
N ILE A 279 9.26 -16.03 6.41
CA ILE A 279 9.47 -15.50 7.76
C ILE A 279 9.03 -14.04 7.85
N MET A 280 8.70 -13.59 9.04
CA MET A 280 8.25 -12.23 9.34
C MET A 280 9.03 -11.66 10.52
N SER A 281 9.26 -10.36 10.54
CA SER A 281 9.83 -9.67 11.70
C SER A 281 8.96 -9.85 12.96
N ASN A 282 9.60 -10.06 14.12
CA ASN A 282 8.89 -10.24 15.39
C ASN A 282 8.20 -8.96 15.88
N VAL A 283 8.70 -7.80 15.44
CA VAL A 283 8.19 -6.47 15.76
C VAL A 283 8.06 -5.63 14.48
N GLN A 284 7.30 -4.55 14.54
CA GLN A 284 7.29 -3.55 13.48
C GLN A 284 8.63 -2.83 13.41
N VAL A 285 9.15 -2.68 12.21
CA VAL A 285 10.41 -2.02 11.85
C VAL A 285 10.07 -0.66 11.26
N ALA A 286 10.70 0.40 11.77
CA ALA A 286 10.57 1.73 11.18
C ALA A 286 11.24 1.77 9.81
N LEU A 287 10.51 2.19 8.77
CA LEU A 287 11.01 2.41 7.41
C LEU A 287 10.98 3.91 7.07
N PRO A 288 11.96 4.43 6.31
CA PRO A 288 13.16 3.73 5.87
C PRO A 288 14.06 3.34 7.05
N ASN A 289 14.68 2.16 6.98
CA ASN A 289 15.63 1.71 7.99
C ASN A 289 17.06 1.84 7.47
N ASN A 290 18.05 1.36 8.24
CA ASN A 290 19.45 1.32 7.82
C ASN A 290 19.94 -0.12 7.62
N ASN A 291 21.10 -0.27 7.00
CA ASN A 291 21.76 -1.55 6.64
C ASN A 291 21.98 -2.58 7.77
N SER A 292 21.70 -2.23 9.03
CA SER A 292 21.86 -3.11 10.20
C SER A 292 20.55 -3.36 10.97
N SER A 293 19.44 -2.76 10.53
CA SER A 293 18.21 -2.67 11.34
C SER A 293 17.39 -3.97 11.39
N VAL A 294 17.43 -4.81 10.35
CA VAL A 294 16.70 -6.09 10.31
C VAL A 294 17.67 -7.21 9.99
N ASN A 295 17.92 -8.06 10.98
CA ASN A 295 18.80 -9.20 10.81
C ASN A 295 18.05 -10.49 11.17
N PHE A 296 17.53 -11.17 10.16
CA PHE A 296 16.84 -12.44 10.30
C PHE A 296 17.78 -13.62 10.55
N ILE A 297 19.10 -13.41 10.61
CA ILE A 297 20.04 -14.45 11.08
C ILE A 297 19.87 -14.66 12.60
N ASN A 298 19.38 -13.65 13.33
CA ASN A 298 19.02 -13.77 14.74
C ASN A 298 17.53 -14.14 14.87
N ALA A 299 17.25 -15.33 15.41
CA ALA A 299 15.88 -15.81 15.60
C ALA A 299 15.02 -14.89 16.49
N ALA A 300 15.60 -14.10 17.39
CA ALA A 300 14.83 -13.15 18.21
C ALA A 300 14.14 -12.05 17.37
N ASN A 301 14.66 -11.78 16.17
CA ASN A 301 14.10 -10.81 15.23
C ASN A 301 12.98 -11.40 14.37
N VAL A 302 12.74 -12.71 14.43
CA VAL A 302 11.76 -13.41 13.62
C VAL A 302 10.59 -13.86 14.48
N ARG A 303 9.38 -13.68 13.96
CA ARG A 303 8.16 -14.08 14.66
C ARG A 303 8.14 -15.59 14.88
N TYR A 304 7.86 -15.98 16.13
CA TYR A 304 7.97 -17.36 16.64
C TYR A 304 9.39 -17.94 16.67
N GLY A 305 10.41 -17.14 16.31
CA GLY A 305 11.83 -17.44 16.43
C GLY A 305 12.21 -18.81 15.91
N THR A 306 12.89 -19.59 16.75
CA THR A 306 13.46 -20.89 16.38
C THR A 306 12.42 -21.94 15.98
N ALA A 307 11.13 -21.72 16.26
CA ALA A 307 10.07 -22.63 15.85
C ALA A 307 9.81 -22.62 14.33
N THR A 308 10.10 -21.50 13.66
CA THR A 308 9.80 -21.24 12.24
C THR A 308 11.07 -21.14 11.37
N MET A 309 12.24 -21.41 11.95
CA MET A 309 13.54 -21.20 11.30
C MET A 309 14.42 -22.45 11.36
N ALA A 310 15.37 -22.52 10.42
CA ALA A 310 16.41 -23.54 10.41
C ALA A 310 17.62 -23.08 11.23
N ASP A 311 18.14 -23.94 12.11
CA ASP A 311 19.38 -23.71 12.86
C ASP A 311 20.58 -24.03 11.97
N LEU A 312 21.49 -23.06 11.79
CA LEU A 312 22.71 -23.20 11.01
C LEU A 312 23.95 -23.45 11.89
N GLY A 313 23.78 -23.55 13.20
CA GLY A 313 24.84 -23.60 14.19
C GLY A 313 25.45 -22.23 14.51
N GLY A 314 26.14 -22.15 15.65
CA GLY A 314 26.82 -20.92 16.08
C GLY A 314 25.88 -19.74 16.36
N GLY A 315 24.62 -20.02 16.73
CA GLY A 315 23.59 -19.02 17.02
C GLY A 315 23.02 -18.33 15.78
N LYS A 316 23.22 -18.90 14.59
CA LYS A 316 22.73 -18.37 13.31
C LYS A 316 21.53 -19.18 12.83
N TYR A 317 20.58 -18.48 12.24
CA TYR A 317 19.36 -19.07 11.70
C TYR A 317 19.13 -18.65 10.25
N ALA A 318 18.34 -19.43 9.54
CA ALA A 318 17.96 -19.19 8.15
C ALA A 318 16.46 -19.42 7.94
N LEU A 319 15.97 -18.94 6.79
CA LEU A 319 14.71 -19.42 6.26
C LEU A 319 14.82 -20.94 6.11
N LEU A 320 13.74 -21.61 6.49
CA LEU A 320 13.67 -23.05 6.49
C LEU A 320 13.31 -23.54 5.08
N ALA A 321 14.11 -24.45 4.52
CA ALA A 321 13.93 -24.96 3.15
C ALA A 321 12.95 -26.14 3.09
N GLY A 322 12.44 -26.43 1.89
CA GLY A 322 11.55 -27.57 1.63
C GLY A 322 10.06 -27.21 1.48
N ASP A 323 9.73 -25.92 1.44
CA ASP A 323 8.38 -25.41 1.12
C ASP A 323 8.28 -25.16 -0.40
N CYS A 324 8.47 -26.21 -1.18
CA CYS A 324 8.51 -26.17 -2.65
C CYS A 324 7.13 -25.92 -3.28
N TYR A 325 6.06 -26.14 -2.51
CA TYR A 325 4.69 -25.78 -2.87
C TYR A 325 4.33 -24.34 -2.45
N ALA A 326 5.21 -23.69 -1.68
CA ALA A 326 5.15 -22.29 -1.29
C ALA A 326 3.89 -21.88 -0.49
N ASN A 327 3.32 -22.80 0.29
CA ASN A 327 2.18 -22.50 1.16
C ASN A 327 2.59 -22.13 2.59
N GLY A 328 3.89 -22.15 2.89
CA GLY A 328 4.46 -21.88 4.20
C GLY A 328 4.37 -23.05 5.17
N VAL A 329 4.20 -24.29 4.66
CA VAL A 329 4.16 -25.52 5.45
C VAL A 329 4.89 -26.62 4.69
N VAL A 330 5.97 -27.16 5.27
CA VAL A 330 6.66 -28.32 4.70
C VAL A 330 5.80 -29.57 4.95
N SER A 331 5.18 -30.05 3.90
CA SER A 331 4.09 -31.03 3.94
C SER A 331 4.14 -32.03 2.78
N PHE A 332 3.14 -32.90 2.70
CA PHE A 332 3.03 -33.84 1.59
C PHE A 332 2.84 -33.14 0.22
N SER A 333 2.33 -31.91 0.19
CA SER A 333 2.24 -31.14 -1.06
C SER A 333 3.63 -30.85 -1.63
N ASP A 334 4.60 -30.54 -0.78
CA ASP A 334 5.98 -30.28 -1.17
C ASP A 334 6.69 -31.55 -1.62
N PHE A 335 6.37 -32.69 -1.01
CA PHE A 335 6.82 -34.00 -1.48
C PHE A 335 6.39 -34.25 -2.92
N ASN A 336 5.15 -33.92 -3.29
CA ASN A 336 4.69 -34.08 -4.67
C ASN A 336 5.50 -33.19 -5.63
N SER A 337 5.78 -31.93 -5.25
CA SER A 337 6.65 -31.05 -6.03
C SER A 337 8.06 -31.65 -6.21
N PHE A 338 8.64 -32.19 -5.13
CA PHE A 338 9.92 -32.89 -5.19
C PHE A 338 9.87 -34.11 -6.11
N PHE A 339 8.90 -35.00 -5.92
CA PHE A 339 8.76 -36.23 -6.66
C PHE A 339 8.63 -35.99 -8.18
N LEU A 340 7.91 -34.94 -8.58
CA LEU A 340 7.75 -34.56 -9.98
C LEU A 340 9.03 -34.02 -10.64
N GLN A 341 9.96 -33.48 -9.86
CA GLN A 341 11.20 -32.88 -10.35
C GLN A 341 12.44 -33.73 -10.03
N ALA A 342 12.28 -34.86 -9.33
CA ALA A 342 13.39 -35.71 -8.92
C ALA A 342 14.25 -36.18 -10.11
N GLY A 343 15.55 -35.95 -10.02
CA GLY A 343 16.52 -36.26 -11.07
C GLY A 343 16.69 -35.15 -12.12
N PHE A 344 15.95 -34.04 -12.04
CA PHE A 344 16.21 -32.87 -12.88
C PHE A 344 17.56 -32.26 -12.52
N SER A 345 18.27 -31.74 -13.52
CA SER A 345 19.57 -31.08 -13.35
C SER A 345 19.76 -29.99 -14.40
N GLY A 346 20.62 -29.03 -14.09
CA GLY A 346 20.98 -27.94 -14.98
C GLY A 346 19.88 -26.89 -15.16
N GLY A 347 19.19 -26.51 -14.07
CA GLY A 347 18.09 -25.54 -14.18
C GLY A 347 17.69 -24.89 -12.87
N TYR A 348 16.60 -24.12 -12.94
CA TYR A 348 16.05 -23.34 -11.84
C TYR A 348 14.73 -23.96 -11.38
N PHE A 349 14.86 -24.92 -10.47
CA PHE A 349 13.76 -25.78 -10.06
C PHE A 349 13.17 -25.34 -8.71
N ASP A 350 11.93 -25.74 -8.45
CA ASP A 350 11.24 -25.43 -7.19
C ASP A 350 11.65 -26.41 -6.10
N ALA A 351 11.93 -27.66 -6.47
CA ALA A 351 12.36 -28.70 -5.55
C ALA A 351 13.86 -28.70 -5.23
N ASP A 352 14.66 -27.89 -5.92
CA ASP A 352 16.08 -27.68 -5.66
C ASP A 352 16.22 -26.80 -4.41
N CYS A 353 16.26 -27.42 -3.23
CA CYS A 353 16.25 -26.75 -1.94
C CYS A 353 17.62 -26.22 -1.54
N ASN A 354 18.70 -26.83 -2.05
CA ASN A 354 20.06 -26.39 -1.77
C ASN A 354 20.61 -25.37 -2.80
N LEU A 355 19.82 -25.07 -3.84
CA LEU A 355 20.14 -24.14 -4.92
C LEU A 355 21.43 -24.51 -5.65
N ASP A 356 21.63 -25.79 -5.94
CA ASP A 356 22.78 -26.30 -6.69
C ASP A 356 22.50 -26.56 -8.18
N GLY A 357 21.25 -26.37 -8.60
CA GLY A 357 20.78 -26.59 -9.97
C GLY A 357 20.35 -28.03 -10.24
N SER A 358 20.30 -28.90 -9.23
CA SER A 358 19.91 -30.30 -9.36
C SER A 358 18.93 -30.71 -8.26
N VAL A 359 17.91 -31.50 -8.61
CA VAL A 359 16.94 -32.04 -7.65
C VAL A 359 17.31 -33.48 -7.34
N ASN A 360 17.95 -33.73 -6.19
CA ASN A 360 18.53 -35.02 -5.85
C ASN A 360 18.31 -35.42 -4.37
N SER A 361 19.04 -36.42 -3.89
CA SER A 361 18.92 -36.92 -2.52
C SER A 361 19.26 -35.88 -1.45
N ALA A 362 20.09 -34.87 -1.78
CA ALA A 362 20.42 -33.77 -0.87
C ALA A 362 19.17 -32.93 -0.58
N ASP A 363 18.40 -32.56 -1.61
CA ASP A 363 17.15 -31.83 -1.46
C ASP A 363 16.10 -32.63 -0.71
N PHE A 364 16.00 -33.92 -1.02
CA PHE A 364 15.11 -34.82 -0.29
C PHE A 364 15.46 -34.90 1.20
N THR A 365 16.76 -34.90 1.52
CA THR A 365 17.23 -34.90 2.92
C THR A 365 16.84 -33.62 3.63
N ILE A 366 16.93 -32.47 2.96
CA ILE A 366 16.46 -31.17 3.50
C ILE A 366 14.95 -31.19 3.74
N TYR A 367 14.16 -31.61 2.75
CA TYR A 367 12.71 -31.76 2.87
C TYR A 367 12.34 -32.65 4.07
N THR A 368 12.89 -33.86 4.12
CA THR A 368 12.56 -34.83 5.19
C THR A 368 12.93 -34.32 6.57
N THR A 369 14.08 -33.65 6.71
CA THR A 369 14.52 -33.01 7.96
C THR A 369 13.52 -31.97 8.47
N ASN A 370 12.86 -31.27 7.56
CA ASN A 370 11.97 -30.16 7.87
C ASN A 370 10.48 -30.51 7.82
N THR A 371 10.11 -31.75 7.49
CA THR A 371 8.71 -32.19 7.41
C THR A 371 7.92 -31.81 8.67
N GLY A 372 6.75 -31.19 8.48
CA GLY A 372 5.87 -30.75 9.55
C GLY A 372 6.23 -29.37 10.14
N LYS A 373 7.31 -28.73 9.66
CA LYS A 373 7.64 -27.34 10.02
C LYS A 373 6.78 -26.37 9.22
N MET A 374 6.51 -25.21 9.80
CA MET A 374 5.58 -24.23 9.24
C MET A 374 5.98 -22.81 9.63
N GLY A 375 5.61 -21.86 8.77
CA GLY A 375 5.85 -20.44 8.99
C GLY A 375 4.82 -19.79 9.91
N ALA A 376 5.00 -18.49 10.14
CA ALA A 376 4.06 -17.69 10.92
C ALA A 376 2.66 -17.70 10.28
N THR A 377 1.62 -17.88 11.09
CA THR A 377 0.20 -17.90 10.70
C THR A 377 -0.20 -16.76 9.76
N GLU A 378 0.36 -15.57 9.98
CA GLU A 378 0.04 -14.33 9.29
C GLU A 378 0.54 -14.27 7.83
N VAL A 379 1.46 -15.16 7.45
CA VAL A 379 2.13 -15.12 6.14
C VAL A 379 2.01 -16.42 5.34
N ARG A 380 1.29 -17.40 5.88
CA ARG A 380 0.95 -18.67 5.20
C ARG A 380 -0.23 -18.47 4.24
N TYR A 381 -0.32 -19.37 3.25
CA TYR A 381 -1.37 -19.37 2.23
C TYR A 381 -2.41 -20.47 2.48
#